data_AF-A0A496AL94-F1
#
_entry.id   AF-A0A496AL94-F1
#
_cell.length_a   1.000
_cell.length_b   1.000
_cell.length_c   1.000
_cell.angle_alpha   90.00
_cell.angle_beta   90.00
_cell.angle_gamma   90.00
#
_symmetry.space_group_name_H-M   'P 1'
#
loop_
_entity.id
_entity.type
_entity.pdbx_description
1 polymer ?
#
loop_
_entity_poly.entity_id
_entity_poly.type
_entity_poly.pdbx_seq_one_letter_code
_entity_poly.pdbx_strand_id
1 'polypeptide(L)'
;MALVNPRDALNQIRRWIGGRVATSYTRNGCRVSLADLPRERVVLDVDLAFPTDIAVKAQCDLILFCIAQDCLVAVPMELKQGEVDASDVVKQLQEGTRVVSQLVPRNVKTNCIPVLVHGSKRVQRRQNEKLKRSSVNFRGAKLPIQTTRCGFEGNLARALNIK
;
A
#
# COMPACT_ATOMS: atom_id res chain seq x y z
N MET A 1 -5.16 -27.59 -1.43
CA MET A 1 -5.49 -26.64 -2.53
C MET A 1 -4.21 -26.27 -3.23
N ALA A 2 -4.17 -26.33 -4.57
CA ALA A 2 -3.00 -25.88 -5.33
C ALA A 2 -2.79 -24.37 -5.19
N LEU A 3 -1.53 -23.93 -5.21
CA LEU A 3 -1.20 -22.50 -5.23
C LEU A 3 -1.62 -21.90 -6.57
N VAL A 4 -2.34 -20.78 -6.53
CA VAL A 4 -2.66 -20.00 -7.74
C VAL A 4 -1.43 -19.19 -8.14
N ASN A 5 -1.14 -19.17 -9.43
CA ASN A 5 -0.03 -18.39 -9.99
C ASN A 5 -0.23 -16.89 -9.67
N PRO A 6 0.78 -16.22 -9.07
CA PRO A 6 0.71 -14.80 -8.76
C PRO A 6 0.35 -13.89 -9.96
N ARG A 7 0.81 -14.23 -11.17
CA ARG A 7 0.46 -13.47 -12.39
C ARG A 7 -1.02 -13.55 -12.73
N ASP A 8 -1.61 -14.73 -12.58
CA ASP A 8 -3.05 -14.91 -12.81
C ASP A 8 -3.86 -14.10 -11.80
N ALA A 9 -3.43 -14.10 -10.54
CA ALA A 9 -4.06 -13.28 -9.50
C ALA A 9 -3.95 -11.78 -9.83
N LEU A 10 -2.77 -11.29 -10.24
CA LEU A 10 -2.59 -9.90 -10.65
C LEU A 10 -3.48 -9.52 -11.85
N ASN A 11 -3.63 -10.42 -12.81
CA ASN A 11 -4.51 -10.21 -13.97
C ASN A 11 -5.99 -10.18 -13.58
N GLN A 12 -6.42 -11.02 -12.65
CA GLN A 12 -7.79 -10.97 -12.11
C GLN A 12 -8.05 -9.64 -11.39
N ILE A 13 -7.13 -9.21 -10.53
CA ILE A 13 -7.20 -7.92 -9.85
C ILE A 13 -7.30 -6.79 -10.89
N ARG A 14 -6.43 -6.79 -11.91
CA ARG A 14 -6.44 -5.79 -12.99
C ARG A 14 -7.82 -5.66 -13.66
N ARG A 15 -8.47 -6.79 -13.95
CA ARG A 15 -9.80 -6.82 -14.57
C ARG A 15 -10.88 -6.30 -13.63
N TRP A 16 -10.80 -6.63 -12.34
CA TRP A 16 -11.78 -6.19 -11.34
C TRP A 16 -11.75 -4.67 -11.13
N ILE A 17 -10.55 -4.09 -11.03
CA ILE A 17 -10.41 -2.69 -10.60
C ILE A 17 -10.23 -1.69 -11.76
N GLY A 18 -10.24 -2.16 -13.01
CA GLY A 18 -10.01 -1.30 -14.18
C GLY A 18 -8.65 -0.57 -14.12
N GLY A 19 -7.65 -1.26 -13.56
CA GLY A 19 -6.46 -0.63 -13.00
C GLY A 19 -5.66 0.23 -13.99
N ARG A 20 -5.11 1.33 -13.49
CA ARG A 20 -4.31 2.27 -14.30
C ARG A 20 -2.83 1.95 -14.21
N VAL A 21 -2.13 2.04 -15.34
CA VAL A 21 -0.66 2.06 -15.37
C VAL A 21 -0.21 3.49 -15.17
N ALA A 22 0.40 3.76 -14.02
CA ALA A 22 0.96 5.07 -13.68
C ALA A 22 2.45 4.96 -13.35
N THR A 23 3.19 6.04 -13.62
CA THR A 23 4.59 6.21 -13.23
C THR A 23 4.74 6.93 -11.90
N SER A 24 3.71 7.64 -11.45
CA SER A 24 3.62 8.22 -10.10
C SER A 24 2.16 8.43 -9.71
N TYR A 25 1.92 8.61 -8.41
CA TYR A 25 0.63 9.02 -7.88
C TYR A 25 0.80 10.20 -6.93
N THR A 26 -0.14 11.15 -6.97
CA THR A 26 -0.11 12.34 -6.12
C THR A 26 -1.44 12.50 -5.41
N ARG A 27 -1.41 12.67 -4.09
CA ARG A 27 -2.59 12.99 -3.29
C ARG A 27 -2.25 14.04 -2.25
N ASN A 28 -3.09 15.09 -2.17
CA ASN A 28 -2.94 16.18 -1.20
C ASN A 28 -1.51 16.77 -1.16
N GLY A 29 -0.84 16.87 -2.32
CA GLY A 29 0.54 17.37 -2.43
C GLY A 29 1.65 16.37 -2.09
N CYS A 30 1.32 15.18 -1.59
CA CYS A 30 2.27 14.09 -1.43
C CYS A 30 2.34 13.25 -2.71
N ARG A 31 3.52 13.19 -3.34
CA ARG A 31 3.78 12.38 -4.53
C ARG A 31 4.59 11.12 -4.20
N VAL A 32 4.15 9.97 -4.69
CA VAL A 32 4.87 8.69 -4.67
C VAL A 32 5.30 8.30 -6.09
N SER A 33 6.57 7.94 -6.26
CA SER A 33 7.11 7.47 -7.54
C SER A 33 6.95 5.96 -7.66
N LEU A 34 6.51 5.50 -8.84
CA LEU A 34 6.40 4.09 -9.22
C LEU A 34 7.39 3.71 -10.33
N ALA A 35 8.29 4.62 -10.71
CA ALA A 35 9.21 4.45 -11.84
C ALA A 35 10.14 3.24 -11.65
N ASP A 36 10.68 3.06 -10.44
CA ASP A 36 11.65 2.02 -10.10
C ASP A 36 11.00 0.71 -9.60
N LEU A 37 9.71 0.52 -9.86
CA LEU A 37 8.98 -0.69 -9.50
C LEU A 37 8.78 -1.60 -10.71
N PRO A 38 8.52 -2.90 -10.50
CA PRO A 38 8.21 -3.82 -11.59
C PRO A 38 7.17 -3.25 -12.56
N ARG A 39 7.39 -3.44 -13.86
CA ARG A 39 6.47 -2.97 -14.92
C ARG A 39 5.11 -3.67 -14.84
N GLU A 40 5.13 -4.95 -14.47
CA GLU A 40 3.91 -5.72 -14.25
C GLU A 40 3.30 -5.35 -12.89
N ARG A 41 2.45 -4.30 -12.92
CA ARG A 41 1.80 -3.76 -11.74
C ARG A 41 0.38 -3.27 -12.02
N VAL A 42 -0.35 -3.05 -10.95
CA VAL A 42 -1.67 -2.41 -10.93
C VAL A 42 -1.78 -1.53 -9.69
N VAL A 43 -2.35 -0.34 -9.83
CA VAL A 43 -2.67 0.53 -8.70
C VAL A 43 -4.18 0.63 -8.56
N LEU A 44 -4.65 0.39 -7.34
CA LEU A 44 -6.01 0.65 -6.88
C LEU A 44 -6.02 1.99 -6.15
N ASP A 45 -6.78 2.94 -6.66
CA ASP A 45 -7.19 4.12 -5.89
C ASP A 45 -8.43 3.72 -5.08
N VAL A 46 -8.27 3.66 -3.77
CA VAL A 46 -9.26 3.04 -2.88
C VAL A 46 -10.51 3.92 -2.78
N ASP A 47 -10.34 5.23 -2.70
CA ASP A 47 -11.46 6.19 -2.66
C ASP A 47 -12.30 6.16 -3.94
N LEU A 48 -11.64 6.02 -5.10
CA LEU A 48 -12.35 5.93 -6.38
C LEU A 48 -13.06 4.59 -6.57
N ALA A 49 -12.47 3.50 -6.07
CA ALA A 49 -13.04 2.16 -6.22
C ALA A 49 -14.19 1.88 -5.25
N PHE A 50 -14.16 2.52 -4.08
CA PHE A 50 -15.20 2.41 -3.06
C PHE A 50 -15.72 3.81 -2.71
N PRO A 51 -16.42 4.49 -3.64
CA PRO A 51 -17.01 5.79 -3.36
C PRO A 51 -18.11 5.60 -2.32
N THR A 52 -17.79 5.84 -1.05
CA THR A 52 -18.77 5.77 0.03
C THR A 52 -19.37 7.15 0.27
N ASP A 53 -20.70 7.24 0.22
CA ASP A 53 -21.46 8.43 0.64
C ASP A 53 -21.37 8.70 2.16
N ILE A 54 -20.76 7.80 2.94
CA ILE A 54 -20.84 7.81 4.41
C ILE A 54 -19.50 7.38 5.04
N ALA A 55 -18.80 8.35 5.62
CA ALA A 55 -17.99 8.26 6.85
C ALA A 55 -16.94 7.13 7.05
N VAL A 56 -16.52 6.36 6.04
CA VAL A 56 -15.39 5.43 6.21
C VAL A 56 -14.06 6.17 6.02
N LYS A 57 -13.75 7.09 6.95
CA LYS A 57 -12.46 7.82 7.03
C LYS A 57 -11.23 6.92 7.31
N ALA A 58 -11.40 5.60 7.29
CA ALA A 58 -10.43 4.66 7.80
C ALA A 58 -9.80 3.78 6.72
N GLN A 59 -9.89 4.12 5.44
CA GLN A 59 -9.18 3.40 4.39
C GLN A 59 -7.85 4.09 4.04
N CYS A 60 -6.89 3.31 3.56
CA CYS A 60 -5.66 3.85 3.01
C CYS A 60 -5.92 4.43 1.61
N ASP A 61 -5.14 5.42 1.21
CA ASP A 61 -5.35 6.11 -0.06
C ASP A 61 -5.17 5.21 -1.31
N LEU A 62 -4.21 4.28 -1.28
CA LEU A 62 -3.83 3.48 -2.45
C LEU A 62 -3.49 2.04 -2.07
N ILE A 63 -3.65 1.12 -3.02
CA ILE A 63 -3.05 -0.21 -2.94
C ILE A 63 -2.34 -0.52 -4.26
N LEU A 64 -1.03 -0.75 -4.19
CA LEU A 64 -0.24 -1.24 -5.33
C LEU A 64 -0.16 -2.76 -5.28
N PHE A 65 -0.37 -3.40 -6.43
CA PHE A 65 -0.08 -4.82 -6.64
C PHE A 65 0.99 -4.97 -7.73
N CYS A 66 2.00 -5.78 -7.49
CA CYS A 66 3.02 -6.11 -8.51
C CYS A 66 3.59 -7.52 -8.27
N ILE A 67 4.34 -8.03 -9.26
CA ILE A 67 5.09 -9.28 -9.10
C ILE A 67 6.55 -8.98 -8.79
N ALA A 68 7.07 -9.60 -7.74
CA ALA A 68 8.50 -9.64 -7.43
C ALA A 68 8.88 -11.01 -6.87
N GLN A 69 10.02 -11.57 -7.31
CA GLN A 69 10.55 -12.85 -6.81
C GLN A 69 9.49 -13.97 -6.75
N ASP A 70 8.72 -14.11 -7.82
CA ASP A 70 7.63 -15.10 -7.97
C ASP A 70 6.55 -15.05 -6.87
N CYS A 71 6.33 -13.88 -6.27
CA CYS A 71 5.22 -13.62 -5.35
C CYS A 71 4.43 -12.38 -5.75
N LEU A 72 3.16 -12.36 -5.36
CA LEU A 72 2.34 -11.15 -5.47
C LEU A 72 2.74 -10.23 -4.31
N VAL A 73 3.25 -9.05 -4.62
CA VAL A 73 3.48 -8.01 -3.62
C VAL A 73 2.26 -7.11 -3.59
N ALA A 74 1.69 -6.92 -2.40
CA ALA A 74 0.58 -6.00 -2.17
C ALA A 74 1.02 -4.90 -1.20
N VAL A 75 0.83 -3.66 -1.59
CA VAL A 75 1.35 -2.49 -0.87
C VAL A 75 0.22 -1.52 -0.60
N PRO A 76 -0.50 -1.67 0.53
CA PRO A 76 -1.36 -0.62 1.05
C PRO A 76 -0.53 0.61 1.40
N MET A 77 -0.93 1.77 0.91
CA MET A 77 -0.20 3.02 1.08
C MET A 77 -1.13 4.12 1.59
N GLU A 78 -0.68 4.78 2.66
CA GLU A 78 -1.28 6.01 3.16
C GLU A 78 -0.36 7.19 2.85
N LEU A 79 -0.88 8.27 2.25
CA LEU A 79 -0.13 9.44 1.82
C LEU A 79 -0.48 10.64 2.72
N LYS A 80 0.48 11.09 3.54
CA LYS A 80 0.30 12.24 4.43
C LYS A 80 1.28 13.36 4.10
N GLN A 81 0.80 14.48 3.53
CA GLN A 81 1.63 15.66 3.32
C GLN A 81 1.88 16.47 4.60
N GLY A 82 0.89 16.48 5.51
CA GLY A 82 0.87 17.28 6.73
C GLY A 82 1.35 16.54 7.98
N GLU A 83 0.70 16.84 9.11
CA GLU A 83 0.96 16.13 10.35
C GLU A 83 0.56 14.65 10.24
N VAL A 84 1.34 13.80 10.91
CA VAL A 84 1.13 12.37 10.93
C VAL A 84 0.64 11.98 12.32
N ASP A 85 -0.58 11.47 12.39
CA ASP A 85 -1.07 10.73 13.54
C ASP A 85 -0.86 9.23 13.31
N ALA A 86 -0.04 8.61 14.15
CA ALA A 86 0.29 7.19 14.03
C ALA A 86 -0.90 6.26 14.26
N SER A 87 -1.86 6.61 15.14
CA SER A 87 -3.07 5.80 15.33
C SER A 87 -3.90 5.74 14.05
N ASP A 88 -4.07 6.90 13.41
CA ASP A 88 -4.89 7.00 12.21
C ASP A 88 -4.24 6.25 11.04
N VAL A 89 -2.92 6.43 10.86
CA VAL A 89 -2.15 5.66 9.87
C VAL A 89 -2.29 4.15 10.08
N VAL A 90 -2.23 3.67 11.33
CA VAL A 90 -2.40 2.24 11.64
C VAL A 90 -3.80 1.76 11.25
N LYS A 91 -4.86 2.51 11.57
CA LYS A 91 -6.24 2.16 11.19
C LYS A 91 -6.40 2.11 9.67
N GLN A 92 -5.93 3.15 8.98
CA GLN A 92 -6.00 3.26 7.53
C GLN A 92 -5.28 2.11 6.82
N LEU A 93 -4.05 1.82 7.23
CA LEU A 93 -3.30 0.70 6.67
C LEU A 93 -3.90 -0.66 7.05
N GLN A 94 -4.50 -0.80 8.23
CA GLN A 94 -5.19 -2.02 8.64
C GLN A 94 -6.43 -2.31 7.79
N GLU A 95 -7.21 -1.30 7.41
CA GLU A 95 -8.30 -1.50 6.43
C GLU A 95 -7.73 -1.81 5.05
N GLY A 96 -6.64 -1.15 4.65
CA GLY A 96 -5.92 -1.47 3.42
C GLY A 96 -5.51 -2.95 3.34
N THR A 97 -4.98 -3.54 4.40
CA THR A 97 -4.65 -4.98 4.41
C THR A 97 -5.90 -5.87 4.35
N ARG A 98 -7.05 -5.42 4.86
CA ARG A 98 -8.32 -6.15 4.71
C ARG A 98 -8.80 -6.15 3.27
N VAL A 99 -8.74 -5.01 2.58
CA VAL A 99 -9.05 -4.91 1.15
C VAL A 99 -8.14 -5.85 0.35
N VAL A 100 -6.82 -5.86 0.63
CA VAL A 100 -5.90 -6.83 0.03
C VAL A 100 -6.35 -8.27 0.30
N SER A 101 -6.76 -8.60 1.52
CA SER A 101 -7.18 -9.96 1.86
C SER A 101 -8.49 -10.39 1.19
N GLN A 102 -9.34 -9.44 0.78
CA GLN A 102 -10.57 -9.70 0.03
C GLN A 102 -10.28 -9.87 -1.48
N LEU A 103 -9.38 -9.06 -2.02
CA LEU A 103 -9.03 -9.09 -3.45
C LEU A 103 -8.10 -10.25 -3.82
N VAL A 104 -7.23 -10.67 -2.90
CA VAL A 104 -6.22 -11.70 -3.18
C VAL A 104 -6.69 -13.03 -2.59
N PRO A 105 -6.81 -14.11 -3.40
CA PRO A 105 -7.13 -15.44 -2.89
C PRO A 105 -6.10 -15.95 -1.86
N ARG A 106 -6.56 -16.72 -0.85
CA ARG A 106 -5.70 -17.20 0.24
C ARG A 106 -4.59 -18.16 -0.21
N ASN A 107 -4.78 -18.84 -1.33
CA ASN A 107 -3.81 -19.76 -1.93
C ASN A 107 -2.82 -19.08 -2.90
N VAL A 108 -2.75 -17.74 -2.94
CA VAL A 108 -1.70 -17.00 -3.65
C VAL A 108 -0.60 -16.63 -2.67
N LYS A 109 0.66 -16.96 -2.99
CA LYS A 109 1.83 -16.51 -2.24
C LYS A 109 1.92 -14.98 -2.33
N THR A 110 1.64 -14.32 -1.22
CA THR A 110 1.48 -12.85 -1.17
C THR A 110 2.37 -12.26 -0.09
N ASN A 111 3.20 -11.28 -0.47
CA ASN A 111 3.95 -10.45 0.46
C ASN A 111 3.23 -9.10 0.61
N CYS A 112 2.62 -8.85 1.76
CA CYS A 112 1.93 -7.59 2.03
C CYS A 112 2.87 -6.64 2.77
N ILE A 113 3.07 -5.42 2.25
CA ILE A 113 3.99 -4.43 2.80
C ILE A 113 3.21 -3.12 3.01
N PRO A 114 2.75 -2.82 4.22
CA PRO A 114 2.04 -1.58 4.52
C PRO A 114 3.04 -0.41 4.58
N VAL A 115 2.76 0.68 3.87
CA VAL A 115 3.67 1.83 3.74
C VAL A 115 2.97 3.14 4.08
N LEU A 116 3.58 3.93 4.96
CA LEU A 116 3.29 5.35 5.10
C LEU A 116 4.23 6.15 4.20
N VAL A 117 3.66 6.91 3.26
CA VAL A 117 4.38 7.92 2.49
C VAL A 117 4.09 9.28 3.11
N HIS A 118 5.11 9.99 3.60
CA HIS A 118 4.90 11.24 4.33
C HIS A 118 5.69 12.43 3.75
N GLY A 119 5.15 13.63 3.93
CA GLY A 119 5.69 14.88 3.38
C GLY A 119 7.03 15.30 4.00
N SER A 120 7.48 16.47 3.58
CA SER A 120 8.77 17.06 3.99
C SER A 120 8.83 17.45 5.46
N LYS A 121 7.69 17.71 6.10
CA LYS A 121 7.62 17.95 7.54
C LYS A 121 8.08 16.69 8.27
N ARG A 122 9.06 16.86 9.17
CA ARG A 122 9.56 15.75 9.98
C ARG A 122 8.43 15.21 10.84
N VAL A 123 8.15 13.91 10.73
CA VAL A 123 7.24 13.23 11.65
C VAL A 123 7.74 13.47 13.07
N GLN A 124 6.86 13.98 13.94
CA GLN A 124 7.22 14.27 15.32
C GLN A 124 7.81 13.01 15.98
N ARG A 125 8.83 13.19 16.83
CA ARG A 125 9.59 12.06 17.41
C ARG A 125 8.68 11.02 18.07
N ARG A 126 7.69 11.46 18.86
CA ARG A 126 6.70 10.58 19.50
C ARG A 126 5.87 9.77 18.51
N GLN A 127 5.42 10.40 17.42
CA GLN A 127 4.65 9.73 16.37
C GLN A 127 5.53 8.72 15.62
N ASN A 128 6.79 9.06 15.36
CA ASN A 128 7.74 8.15 14.73
C ASN A 128 8.06 6.93 15.61
N GLU A 129 8.28 7.14 16.92
CA GLU A 129 8.48 6.04 17.87
C GLU A 129 7.25 5.13 17.96
N LYS A 130 6.05 5.73 17.92
CA LYS A 130 4.79 4.99 17.88
C LYS A 130 4.65 4.17 16.59
N LEU A 131 4.92 4.75 15.43
CA LEU A 131 4.90 4.03 14.14
C LEU A 131 5.88 2.85 14.13
N LYS A 132 7.11 3.04 14.61
CA LYS A 132 8.12 1.98 14.70
C LYS A 132 7.69 0.79 15.56
N ARG A 133 6.86 1.02 16.57
CA ARG A 133 6.33 -0.02 17.46
C ARG A 133 4.97 -0.57 16.99
N SER A 134 4.37 0.06 15.99
CA SER A 134 3.06 -0.31 15.47
C SER A 134 3.19 -1.35 14.36
N SER A 135 2.14 -2.15 14.21
CA SER A 135 2.00 -3.12 13.14
C SER A 135 0.54 -3.22 12.75
N VAL A 136 0.29 -3.73 11.55
CA VAL A 136 -1.06 -4.10 11.08
C VAL A 136 -1.11 -5.59 10.86
N ASN A 137 -2.30 -6.18 10.95
CA ASN A 137 -2.49 -7.61 10.74
C ASN A 137 -2.83 -7.90 9.28
N PHE A 138 -2.22 -8.95 8.73
CA PHE A 138 -2.59 -9.54 7.45
C PHE A 138 -2.53 -11.06 7.55
N ARG A 139 -3.66 -11.73 7.36
CA ARG A 139 -3.79 -13.20 7.39
C ARG A 139 -3.15 -13.85 8.63
N GLY A 140 -3.30 -13.22 9.80
CA GLY A 140 -2.76 -13.70 11.07
C GLY A 140 -1.31 -13.28 11.38
N ALA A 141 -0.60 -12.67 10.43
CA ALA A 141 0.74 -12.13 10.65
C ALA A 141 0.70 -10.64 11.00
N LYS A 142 1.56 -10.21 11.93
CA LYS A 142 1.80 -8.80 12.25
C LYS A 142 2.87 -8.25 11.30
N LEU A 143 2.52 -7.20 10.57
CA LEU A 143 3.37 -6.56 9.58
C LEU A 143 3.82 -5.18 10.09
N PRO A 144 5.14 -4.90 10.13
CA PRO A 144 5.64 -3.58 10.48
C PRO A 144 5.26 -2.59 9.38
N ILE A 145 4.98 -1.34 9.77
CA ILE A 145 4.70 -0.25 8.84
C ILE A 145 6.02 0.32 8.32
N GLN A 146 6.24 0.23 7.02
CA GLN A 146 7.37 0.89 6.36
C GLN A 146 7.07 2.38 6.18
N THR A 147 8.10 3.21 6.18
CA THR A 147 7.95 4.66 6.01
C THR A 147 8.88 5.18 4.93
N THR A 148 8.39 6.13 4.12
CA THR A 148 9.20 6.82 3.11
C THR A 148 8.71 8.25 2.90
N ARG A 149 9.54 9.08 2.26
CA ARG A 149 9.22 10.49 2.01
C ARG A 149 8.57 10.70 0.64
N CYS A 150 7.60 11.60 0.56
CA CYS A 150 7.03 12.06 -0.70
C CYS A 150 8.06 12.86 -1.52
N GLY A 151 7.88 12.89 -2.85
CA GLY A 151 8.55 13.86 -3.73
C GLY A 151 9.97 13.48 -4.19
N PHE A 152 10.47 12.29 -3.85
CA PHE A 152 11.77 11.79 -4.32
C PHE A 152 11.58 10.61 -5.28
N GLU A 153 12.41 10.53 -6.31
CA GLU A 153 12.48 9.33 -7.17
C GLU A 153 12.99 8.11 -6.38
N GLY A 154 12.51 6.93 -6.73
CA GLY A 154 12.81 5.69 -6.01
C GLY A 154 12.30 5.61 -4.56
N ASN A 155 11.47 6.55 -4.09
CA ASN A 155 11.05 6.60 -2.70
C ASN A 155 10.33 5.31 -2.25
N LEU A 156 9.44 4.77 -3.08
CA LEU A 156 8.73 3.55 -2.76
C LEU A 156 9.60 2.31 -2.92
N ALA A 157 10.40 2.21 -3.99
CA ALA A 157 11.30 1.08 -4.21
C ALA A 157 12.26 0.85 -3.02
N ARG A 158 12.79 1.94 -2.43
CA ARG A 158 13.63 1.87 -1.22
C ARG A 158 12.89 1.31 -0.01
N ALA A 159 11.61 1.64 0.15
CA ALA A 159 10.79 1.16 1.27
C ALA A 159 10.38 -0.31 1.12
N LEU A 160 10.22 -0.78 -0.12
CA LEU A 160 9.76 -2.14 -0.39
C LEU A 160 10.89 -3.18 -0.35
N ASN A 161 12.14 -2.76 -0.60
CA ASN A 161 13.30 -3.66 -0.73
C ASN A 161 13.04 -4.86 -1.67
N ILE A 162 12.23 -4.65 -2.70
CA ILE A 162 11.95 -5.62 -3.75
C ILE A 162 12.93 -5.37 -4.90
N LYS A 163 13.99 -6.16 -4.96
CA LYS A 163 14.90 -6.25 -6.10
C LYS A 163 14.71 -7.60 -6.78
#